data_AF-A0A022QMC9-F1
#
_entry.id   AF-A0A022QMC9-F1
#
_cell.length_a   1.000
_cell.length_b   1.000
_cell.length_c   1.000
_cell.angle_alpha   90.00
_cell.angle_beta   90.00
_cell.angle_gamma   90.00
#
_symmetry.space_group_name_H-M   'P 1'
#
loop_
_entity.id
_entity.type
_entity.pdbx_description
1 polymer ?
#
loop_
_entity_poly.entity_id
_entity_poly.type
_entity_poly.pdbx_seq_one_letter_code
_entity_poly.pdbx_strand_id
1 'polypeptide(L)' 'MALRFPRFSQGLAQDPTTRRIWFGIATAHDFESHDDITEERLYQNIFASHFGQLTIIFLWTSGNLFHVAWQGNFELP' A
#
# COMPACT_ATOMS: atom_id res chain seq x y z
N MET A 1 -19.77 -4.23 19.32
CA MET A 1 -19.67 -4.56 17.88
C MET A 1 -18.42 -3.87 17.35
N ALA A 2 -17.38 -4.62 16.99
CA ALA A 2 -16.15 -4.04 16.46
C ALA A 2 -16.37 -3.51 15.03
N LEU A 3 -15.74 -2.37 14.70
CA LEU A 3 -15.84 -1.78 13.37
C LEU A 3 -14.98 -2.58 12.37
N ARG A 4 -15.33 -2.59 11.07
CA ARG A 4 -14.62 -3.38 10.05
C ARG A 4 -13.17 -2.95 9.79
N PHE A 5 -12.80 -1.71 10.12
CA PHE A 5 -11.48 -1.16 9.89
C PHE A 5 -10.84 -0.67 11.20
N PRO A 6 -9.54 -0.90 11.43
CA PRO A 6 -8.64 -1.73 10.61
C PRO A 6 -8.82 -3.23 10.87
N ARG A 7 -8.84 -4.04 9.80
CA ARG A 7 -9.01 -5.51 9.92
C ARG A 7 -7.83 -6.19 10.63
N PHE A 8 -6.65 -5.61 10.51
CA PHE A 8 -5.39 -6.18 10.99
C PHE A 8 -5.08 -5.85 12.47
N SER A 9 -5.94 -5.08 13.15
CA SER A 9 -5.80 -4.80 14.59
C SER A 9 -7.17 -4.67 15.24
N GLN A 10 -7.60 -5.71 15.96
CA GLN A 10 -8.86 -5.78 16.70
C GLN A 10 -8.90 -4.74 17.82
N GLY A 11 -7.79 -4.54 18.53
CA GLY A 11 -7.69 -3.52 19.57
C GLY A 11 -7.96 -2.13 19.02
N LEU A 12 -7.42 -1.81 17.85
CA LEU A 12 -7.66 -0.53 17.20
C LEU A 12 -9.06 -0.45 16.56
N ALA A 13 -9.58 -1.55 16.01
CA ALA A 13 -10.93 -1.63 15.44
C ALA A 13 -12.05 -1.39 16.47
N GLN A 14 -11.76 -1.61 17.76
CA GLN A 14 -12.67 -1.34 18.87
C GLN A 14 -12.60 0.10 19.37
N ASP A 15 -11.60 0.90 18.95
CA ASP A 15 -11.48 2.29 19.37
C ASP A 15 -12.65 3.13 18.79
N PRO A 16 -13.48 3.74 19.64
CA PRO A 16 -14.68 4.46 19.20
C PRO A 16 -14.37 5.87 18.66
N THR A 17 -13.12 6.34 18.79
CA THR A 17 -12.71 7.70 18.44
C THR A 17 -12.16 7.78 17.01
N THR A 18 -11.86 9.00 16.56
CA THR A 18 -11.16 9.23 15.29
C THR A 18 -9.71 8.73 15.30
N ARG A 19 -9.12 8.48 16.49
CA ARG A 19 -7.77 7.90 16.63
C ARG A 19 -7.65 6.59 15.85
N ARG A 20 -8.71 5.78 15.83
CA ARG A 20 -8.80 4.54 15.05
C ARG A 20 -8.41 4.72 13.60
N ILE A 21 -8.91 5.77 12.95
CA ILE A 21 -8.71 6.01 11.52
C ILE A 21 -7.25 6.38 11.28
N TRP A 22 -6.75 7.34 12.06
CA TRP A 22 -5.38 7.85 11.91
C TRP A 22 -4.33 6.78 12.17
N PHE A 23 -4.45 6.06 13.28
CA PHE A 23 -3.53 4.96 13.58
C PHE A 23 -3.69 3.80 12.60
N GLY A 24 -4.91 3.54 12.11
CA GLY A 24 -5.15 2.47 11.14
C GLY A 24 -4.49 2.77 9.78
N ILE A 25 -4.31 4.03 9.42
CA ILE A 25 -3.52 4.39 8.23
C ILE A 25 -2.03 4.35 8.56
N ALA A 26 -1.62 4.90 9.71
CA ALA A 26 -0.22 5.00 10.10
C ALA A 26 0.47 3.64 10.28
N THR A 27 -0.25 2.61 10.73
CA THR A 27 0.31 1.26 10.98
C THR A 27 -0.05 0.23 9.91
N ALA A 28 -0.63 0.65 8.79
CA ALA A 28 -1.09 -0.27 7.74
C ALA A 28 0.04 -1.13 7.13
N HIS A 29 1.26 -0.60 7.06
CA HIS A 29 2.43 -1.30 6.51
C HIS A 29 3.39 -1.82 7.60
N ASP A 30 3.06 -1.62 8.88
CA ASP A 30 3.80 -2.22 10.00
C ASP A 30 3.28 -3.66 10.23
N PHE A 31 3.59 -4.55 9.29
CA PHE A 31 3.05 -5.91 9.25
C PHE A 31 3.42 -6.75 10.48
N GLU A 32 4.56 -6.50 11.11
CA GLU A 32 4.99 -7.21 12.32
C GLU A 32 4.07 -6.93 13.51
N SER A 33 3.42 -5.77 13.54
CA SER A 33 2.48 -5.37 14.58
C SER A 33 1.05 -5.90 14.39
N HIS A 34 0.77 -6.57 13.26
CA HIS A 34 -0.58 -7.03 12.92
C HIS A 34 -0.97 -8.26 13.75
N ASP A 35 -2.25 -8.33 14.13
CA ASP A 35 -2.78 -9.46 14.90
C ASP A 35 -2.54 -10.80 14.16
N ASP A 36 -2.12 -11.82 14.91
CA ASP A 36 -1.90 -13.19 14.44
C ASP A 36 -0.93 -13.32 13.23
N ILE A 37 0.01 -12.39 13.07
CA ILE A 37 1.02 -12.47 12.02
C ILE A 37 2.05 -13.57 12.33
N THR A 38 2.35 -14.41 11.33
CA THR A 38 3.46 -15.38 11.38
C THR A 38 4.61 -14.89 10.51
N GLU A 39 5.83 -15.37 10.78
CA GLU A 39 7.02 -15.01 10.00
C GLU A 39 6.85 -15.34 8.50
N GLU A 40 6.33 -16.53 8.18
CA GLU A 40 6.06 -16.93 6.79
C GLU A 40 5.11 -15.93 6.10
N ARG A 41 4.00 -15.58 6.76
CA ARG A 41 2.99 -14.67 6.19
C ARG A 41 3.51 -13.24 6.08
N LEU A 42 4.33 -12.80 7.04
CA LEU A 42 5.04 -11.53 6.99
C LEU A 42 5.87 -11.44 5.70
N TYR A 43 6.74 -12.43 5.46
CA TYR A 43 7.58 -12.44 4.26
C TYR A 43 6.78 -12.58 2.96
N GLN A 44 5.71 -13.37 2.93
CA GLN A 44 4.82 -13.45 1.76
C GLN A 44 4.15 -12.11 1.45
N ASN A 45 3.64 -11.39 2.47
CA ASN A 45 3.05 -10.07 2.31
C ASN A 45 4.07 -9.05 1.81
N ILE A 46 5.28 -9.05 2.38
CA ILE A 46 6.39 -8.19 1.96
C ILE A 46 6.74 -8.49 0.49
N PHE A 47 6.92 -9.76 0.13
CA PHE A 47 7.26 -10.18 -1.23
C PHE A 47 6.20 -9.72 -2.24
N ALA A 48 4.91 -9.97 -1.97
CA ALA A 48 3.83 -9.51 -2.84
C ALA A 48 3.78 -7.96 -2.96
N SER A 49 4.04 -7.24 -1.86
CA SER A 49 4.09 -5.77 -1.84
C SER A 49 5.18 -5.22 -2.76
N HIS A 50 6.34 -5.88 -2.85
CA HIS A 50 7.40 -5.50 -3.78
C HIS A 50 6.94 -5.58 -5.24
N PHE A 51 6.20 -6.62 -5.63
CA PHE A 51 5.63 -6.71 -6.98
C PHE A 51 4.61 -5.61 -7.26
N GLY A 52 3.79 -5.25 -6.27
CA GLY A 52 2.92 -4.10 -6.35
C GLY A 52 3.70 -2.81 -6.64
N GLN A 53 4.77 -2.56 -5.87
CA GLN A 53 5.61 -1.38 -6.05
C GLN A 53 6.34 -1.36 -7.40
N LEU A 54 6.89 -2.49 -7.84
CA LEU A 54 7.52 -2.61 -9.16
C LEU A 54 6.52 -2.30 -10.29
N THR A 55 5.28 -2.77 -10.16
CA THR A 55 4.21 -2.48 -11.13
C THR A 55 3.92 -0.98 -11.20
N ILE A 56 3.83 -0.30 -10.05
CA ILE A 56 3.63 1.16 -10.00
C ILE A 56 4.79 1.89 -10.70
N ILE A 57 6.03 1.48 -10.46
CA ILE A 57 7.21 2.06 -11.12
C ILE A 57 7.15 1.87 -12.64
N PHE A 58 6.84 0.66 -13.12
CA PHE A 58 6.73 0.39 -14.55
C PHE A 58 5.60 1.18 -15.22
N LEU A 59 4.44 1.30 -14.55
CA LEU A 59 3.34 2.11 -15.04
C LEU A 59 3.70 3.60 -15.05
N TRP A 60 4.39 4.10 -14.04
CA TRP A 60 4.86 5.48 -14.02
C TRP A 60 5.83 5.75 -15.18
N THR A 61 6.84 4.91 -15.38
CA THR A 61 7.79 5.05 -16.50
C THR A 61 7.07 4.95 -17.85
N SER A 62 6.16 3.98 -17.99
CA SER A 62 5.35 3.81 -19.20
C SER A 62 4.48 5.03 -19.49
N GLY A 63 3.84 5.61 -18.47
CA GLY A 63 3.04 6.82 -18.59
C GLY A 63 3.88 8.01 -19.05
N ASN A 64 5.08 8.21 -18.50
CA ASN A 64 5.99 9.25 -18.96
C ASN A 64 6.37 9.07 -20.44
N LEU A 65 6.78 7.86 -20.84
CA LEU A 65 7.11 7.56 -22.24
C LEU A 65 5.92 7.77 -23.16
N PHE A 66 4.73 7.34 -22.75
CA PHE A 66 3.49 7.51 -23.50
C PHE A 66 3.15 8.99 -23.71
N HIS A 67 3.23 9.81 -22.66
CA HIS A 67 2.96 11.25 -22.79
C HIS A 67 3.99 11.96 -23.69
N VAL A 68 5.28 11.61 -23.60
CA VAL A 68 6.32 12.15 -24.49
C VAL A 68 6.08 11.74 -25.94
N ALA A 69 5.77 10.47 -26.20
CA ALA A 69 5.54 9.97 -27.56
C ALA A 69 4.25 10.55 -28.17
N TRP A 70 3.22 10.78 -27.37
CA TRP A 70 1.92 11.23 -27.87
C TRP A 70 1.81 12.75 -28.01
N GLN A 71 2.34 13.51 -27.04
CA GLN A 71 2.13 14.96 -26.93
C GLN A 71 3.45 15.74 -26.96
N GLY A 72 4.58 15.06 -26.84
CA GLY A 72 5.90 15.69 -26.81
C GLY A 72 6.44 16.01 -28.21
N ASN A 73 7.60 16.65 -28.21
CA ASN A 73 8.33 17.08 -29.39
C ASN A 73 9.67 16.35 -29.54
N PHE A 74 9.75 15.10 -29.07
CA PHE A 74 11.02 14.39 -28.91
C PHE A 74 11.79 14.17 -30.22
N GLU A 75 11.09 14.05 -31.36
CA GLU A 75 11.68 13.83 -32.68
C GLU A 75 11.83 15.12 -33.51
N LEU A 76 11.41 16.28 -33.00
CA LEU A 76 11.59 17.54 -33.73
C LEU A 76 13.08 17.93 -33.76
N PRO A 77 13.58 18.47 -34.90
CA PRO A 77 14.97 18.90 -35.05
C PRO A 77 15.35 20.08 -34.15
#